data_AF-A9S0H8-F1
#
_entry.id   AF-A9S0H8-F1
#
_cell.length_a   1.000
_cell.length_b   1.000
_cell.length_c   1.000
_cell.angle_alpha   90.00
_cell.angle_beta   90.00
_cell.angle_gamma   90.00
#
_symmetry.space_group_name_H-M   'P 1'
#
loop_
_entity.id
_entity.type
_entity.pdbx_description
1 polymer ?
#
loop_
_entity_poly.entity_id
_entity_poly.type
_entity_poly.pdbx_seq_one_letter_code
_entity_poly.pdbx_strand_id
1 'polypeptide(L)'
;MLLQRRQHGQGASGSRDVFQLAPCIAASKNANVRPSRQCCSNVASMGKGLPGANCLCSLLNHPLARSQGVAPRIALGIPQKCRIAVPRGFVCQDTLSRLLPR
;
A
#
# COMPACT_ATOMS: atom_id res chain seq x y z
N MET A 1 -24.96 18.12 14.98
CA MET A 1 -23.53 18.11 15.36
C MET A 1 -23.38 16.97 16.37
N LEU A 2 -22.64 15.87 16.20
CA LEU A 2 -21.36 15.60 15.55
C LEU A 2 -21.37 14.18 14.95
N LEU A 3 -20.83 14.01 13.74
CA LEU A 3 -20.50 12.71 13.17
C LEU A 3 -19.41 12.04 14.03
N GLN A 4 -19.77 11.00 14.78
CA GLN A 4 -18.78 10.05 15.30
C GLN A 4 -18.23 9.25 14.12
N ARG A 5 -17.17 9.78 13.50
CA ARG A 5 -16.30 8.99 12.63
C ARG A 5 -15.83 7.82 13.46
N ARG A 6 -16.26 6.60 13.11
CA ARG A 6 -15.72 5.38 13.68
C ARG A 6 -14.27 5.26 13.26
N GLN A 7 -13.42 5.88 14.08
CA GLN A 7 -11.98 5.69 14.11
C GLN A 7 -11.77 4.23 14.47
N HIS A 8 -11.32 3.44 13.51
CA HIS A 8 -10.82 2.10 13.80
C HIS A 8 -9.64 2.23 14.78
N GLY A 9 -9.92 1.78 16.01
CA GLY A 9 -9.01 1.27 17.04
C GLY A 9 -7.56 1.75 17.06
N GLN A 10 -7.24 2.47 18.14
CA GLN A 10 -5.89 2.71 18.63
C GLN A 10 -5.14 1.40 18.88
N GLY A 11 -4.11 1.17 18.07
CA GLY A 11 -2.82 0.68 18.52
C GLY A 11 -1.79 1.64 17.94
N ALA A 12 -0.63 1.82 18.58
CA ALA A 12 0.46 2.66 18.08
C ALA A 12 1.07 2.12 16.76
N SER A 13 0.29 2.07 15.68
CA SER A 13 0.56 1.30 14.46
C SER A 13 0.32 2.07 13.17
N GLY A 14 -0.34 3.23 13.18
CA GLY A 14 -0.51 4.07 11.98
C GLY A 14 0.81 4.49 11.32
N SER A 15 1.88 4.59 12.11
CA SER A 15 3.26 4.80 11.64
C SER A 15 4.00 3.50 11.37
N ARG A 16 3.76 2.44 12.16
CA ARG A 16 4.50 1.17 12.11
C ARG A 16 4.27 0.45 10.79
N ASP A 17 3.05 0.46 10.26
CA ASP A 17 2.73 -0.15 8.96
C ASP A 17 3.40 0.59 7.78
N VAL A 18 3.55 1.92 7.86
CA VAL A 18 4.33 2.71 6.88
C VAL A 18 5.83 2.39 7.00
N PHE A 19 6.36 2.21 8.21
CA PHE A 19 7.75 1.77 8.42
C PHE A 19 7.99 0.34 7.91
N GLN A 20 6.99 -0.55 7.95
CA GLN A 20 7.10 -1.87 7.33
C GLN A 20 7.28 -1.80 5.81
N LEU A 21 6.90 -0.68 5.17
CA LEU A 21 7.15 -0.42 3.75
C LEU A 21 8.46 0.32 3.49
N ALA A 22 9.21 0.74 4.50
CA ALA A 22 10.55 1.32 4.33
C ALA A 22 11.46 0.51 3.39
N PRO A 23 11.60 -0.83 3.55
CA PRO A 23 12.39 -1.63 2.60
C PRO A 23 11.81 -1.69 1.18
N CYS A 24 10.56 -1.24 0.98
CA CYS A 24 9.89 -1.19 -0.32
C CYS A 24 10.02 0.17 -1.02
N ILE A 25 10.49 1.23 -0.35
CA ILE A 25 10.44 2.61 -0.88
C ILE A 25 11.11 2.70 -2.26
N ALA A 26 12.31 2.15 -2.45
CA ALA A 26 12.99 2.22 -3.74
C ALA A 26 12.21 1.50 -4.87
N ALA A 27 11.68 0.31 -4.59
CA ALA A 27 10.86 -0.46 -5.53
C ALA A 27 9.46 0.15 -5.77
N SER A 28 8.99 0.97 -4.84
CA SER A 28 7.71 1.68 -4.94
C SER A 28 7.78 2.98 -5.76
N LYS A 29 9.00 3.46 -6.01
CA LYS A 29 9.29 4.66 -6.83
C LYS A 29 9.60 4.30 -8.28
N ASN A 30 10.25 3.17 -8.51
CA ASN A 30 10.77 2.78 -9.82
C ASN A 30 10.48 1.30 -10.09
N ALA A 31 9.73 1.02 -11.15
CA ALA A 31 9.36 -0.35 -11.55
C ALA A 31 10.57 -1.23 -11.87
N ASN A 32 11.69 -0.64 -12.29
CA ASN A 32 12.91 -1.38 -12.64
C ASN A 32 13.68 -1.87 -11.41
N VAL A 33 13.41 -1.29 -10.23
CA VAL A 33 14.09 -1.68 -9.00
C VAL A 33 13.48 -2.96 -8.44
N ARG A 34 14.31 -3.97 -8.20
CA ARG A 34 13.88 -5.25 -7.62
C ARG A 34 13.62 -5.09 -6.12
N PRO A 35 12.47 -5.55 -5.58
CA PRO A 35 12.22 -5.47 -4.15
C PRO A 35 13.22 -6.33 -3.38
N SER A 36 13.66 -5.84 -2.22
CA SER A 36 14.45 -6.62 -1.27
C SER A 36 13.64 -7.78 -0.67
N ARG A 37 14.32 -8.84 -0.20
CA ARG A 37 13.66 -9.96 0.49
C ARG A 37 12.78 -9.49 1.65
N GLN A 38 13.26 -8.53 2.45
CA GLN A 38 12.50 -7.95 3.56
C GLN A 38 11.22 -7.25 3.08
N CYS A 39 11.29 -6.52 1.97
CA CYS A 39 10.10 -5.89 1.38
C CYS A 39 9.05 -6.94 1.02
N CYS A 40 9.44 -8.01 0.31
CA CYS A 40 8.52 -9.06 -0.06
C CYS A 40 7.93 -9.80 1.15
N SER A 41 8.72 -10.04 2.19
CA SER A 41 8.24 -10.64 3.44
C SER A 41 7.17 -9.78 4.10
N ASN A 42 7.39 -8.47 4.18
CA ASN A 42 6.45 -7.54 4.81
C ASN A 42 5.15 -7.45 3.98
N VAL A 43 5.25 -7.33 2.66
CA VAL A 43 4.08 -7.29 1.76
C VAL A 43 3.30 -8.62 1.82
N ALA A 44 3.97 -9.76 1.91
CA ALA A 44 3.31 -11.06 2.05
C ALA A 44 2.54 -11.16 3.38
N SER A 45 3.10 -10.63 4.47
CA SER A 45 2.41 -10.57 5.76
C SER A 45 1.17 -9.66 5.73
N MET A 46 1.23 -8.54 5.00
CA MET A 46 0.07 -7.65 4.80
C MET A 46 -1.00 -8.28 3.90
N GLY A 47 -0.60 -9.06 2.89
CA GLY A 47 -1.49 -9.65 1.88
C GLY A 47 -2.27 -10.90 2.35
N LYS A 48 -1.98 -11.44 3.54
CA LYS A 48 -2.73 -12.57 4.10
C LYS A 48 -4.11 -12.12 4.62
N GLY A 49 -5.10 -12.10 3.73
CA GLY A 49 -6.53 -11.93 4.05
C GLY A 49 -7.25 -10.87 3.20
N LEU A 50 -8.58 -11.01 3.06
CA LEU A 50 -9.45 -10.02 2.40
C LEU A 50 -9.27 -8.55 2.89
N PRO A 51 -9.02 -8.25 4.19
CA PRO A 51 -8.73 -6.87 4.61
C PRO A 51 -7.32 -6.38 4.22
N GLY A 52 -6.40 -7.28 3.87
CA GLY A 52 -5.00 -6.95 3.54
C GLY A 52 -4.85 -6.13 2.27
N ALA A 53 -5.72 -6.36 1.29
CA ALA A 53 -5.76 -5.58 0.06
C ALA A 53 -6.22 -4.13 0.34
N ASN A 54 -7.23 -3.96 1.20
CA ASN A 54 -7.70 -2.64 1.62
C ASN A 54 -6.64 -1.89 2.47
N CYS A 55 -5.85 -2.63 3.26
CA CYS A 55 -4.72 -2.10 4.00
C CYS A 55 -3.63 -1.55 3.05
N LEU A 56 -3.26 -2.31 2.02
CA LEU A 56 -2.32 -1.87 0.98
C LEU A 56 -2.78 -0.58 0.29
N CYS A 57 -4.05 -0.48 -0.11
CA CYS A 57 -4.57 0.75 -0.71
C CYS A 57 -4.51 1.96 0.23
N SER A 58 -4.84 1.76 1.50
CA SER A 58 -4.79 2.82 2.51
C SER A 58 -3.36 3.32 2.74
N LEU A 59 -2.39 2.40 2.79
CA LEU A 59 -0.96 2.73 2.93
C LEU A 59 -0.42 3.50 1.72
N LEU A 60 -0.75 3.06 0.51
CA LEU A 60 -0.32 3.74 -0.72
C LEU A 60 -0.93 5.13 -0.87
N ASN A 61 -2.14 5.34 -0.34
CA ASN A 61 -2.78 6.65 -0.35
C ASN A 61 -2.42 7.51 0.88
N HIS A 62 -1.63 7.00 1.82
CA HIS A 62 -1.27 7.75 3.02
C HIS A 62 -0.37 8.95 2.68
N PRO A 63 -0.60 10.15 3.25
CA PRO A 63 0.19 11.35 2.98
C PRO A 63 1.70 11.16 3.18
N LEU A 64 2.10 10.38 4.21
CA LEU A 64 3.51 10.07 4.44
C LEU A 64 4.12 9.25 3.30
N ALA A 65 3.39 8.27 2.74
CA ALA A 65 3.89 7.49 1.61
C ALA A 65 4.09 8.39 0.38
N ARG A 66 3.14 9.31 0.13
CA ARG A 66 3.26 10.29 -0.98
C ARG A 66 4.43 11.26 -0.76
N SER A 67 4.61 11.76 0.47
CA SER A 67 5.75 12.62 0.84
C SER A 67 7.09 11.92 0.65
N GLN A 68 7.14 10.61 0.87
CA GLN A 68 8.32 9.78 0.57
C GLN A 68 8.51 9.52 -0.92
N GLY A 69 7.64 10.01 -1.82
CA GLY A 69 7.73 9.85 -3.26
C GLY A 69 7.22 8.50 -3.78
N VAL A 70 6.47 7.74 -2.97
CA VAL A 70 5.87 6.47 -3.39
C VAL A 70 4.90 6.72 -4.55
N ALA A 71 5.07 5.99 -5.65
CA ALA A 71 4.15 6.02 -6.79
C ALA A 71 3.13 4.88 -6.65
N PRO A 72 1.85 5.14 -6.37
CA PRO A 72 0.86 4.09 -6.07
C PRO A 72 0.75 3.05 -7.20
N ARG A 73 0.80 3.48 -8.46
CA ARG A 73 0.71 2.59 -9.62
C ARG A 73 1.91 1.65 -9.76
N ILE A 74 3.09 2.10 -9.34
CA ILE A 74 4.32 1.28 -9.33
C ILE A 74 4.30 0.35 -8.11
N ALA A 75 3.91 0.88 -6.96
CA ALA A 75 3.84 0.13 -5.71
C ALA A 75 2.82 -1.02 -5.74
N LEU A 76 1.71 -0.87 -6.46
CA LEU A 76 0.74 -1.95 -6.74
C LEU A 76 1.33 -3.10 -7.57
N GLY A 77 2.45 -2.88 -8.26
CA GLY A 77 3.19 -3.94 -8.95
C GLY A 77 4.14 -4.73 -8.03
N ILE A 78 4.42 -4.26 -6.82
CA ILE A 78 5.34 -4.94 -5.89
C ILE A 78 4.89 -6.37 -5.56
N PRO A 79 3.60 -6.66 -5.27
CA PRO A 79 3.13 -8.03 -5.04
C PRO A 79 3.49 -8.98 -6.19
N GLN A 80 3.31 -8.57 -7.45
CA GLN A 80 3.68 -9.37 -8.61
C GLN A 80 5.19 -9.64 -8.68
N LYS A 81 6.02 -8.62 -8.45
CA LYS A 81 7.48 -8.77 -8.42
C LYS A 81 7.97 -9.66 -7.28
N CYS A 82 7.20 -9.71 -6.18
CA CYS A 82 7.41 -10.59 -5.04
C CYS A 82 6.75 -11.98 -5.20
N ARG A 83 6.08 -12.27 -6.33
CA ARG A 83 5.33 -13.52 -6.57
C ARG A 83 4.23 -13.77 -5.54
N ILE A 84 3.61 -12.71 -5.02
CA ILE A 84 2.46 -12.76 -4.12
C ILE A 84 1.20 -12.72 -4.96
N ALA A 85 0.32 -13.70 -4.79
CA ALA A 85 -0.95 -13.74 -5.50
C ALA A 85 -1.84 -12.57 -5.04
N VAL A 86 -2.31 -11.78 -6.01
CA VAL A 86 -3.32 -10.75 -5.80
C VAL A 86 -4.57 -11.11 -6.62
N PRO A 87 -5.77 -10.80 -6.13
CA PRO A 87 -6.99 -10.98 -6.93
C PRO A 87 -6.87 -10.26 -8.27
N ARG A 88 -7.27 -10.92 -9.37
CA ARG A 88 -7.33 -10.26 -10.68
C ARG A 88 -8.34 -9.11 -10.60
N GLY A 89 -7.98 -7.94 -11.13
CA GLY A 89 -8.83 -6.75 -11.07
C GLY A 89 -8.79 -5.98 -9.74
N PHE A 90 -7.84 -6.29 -8.84
CA PHE A 90 -7.63 -5.48 -7.64
C PHE A 90 -7.23 -4.04 -8.01
N VAL A 91 -8.11 -3.09 -7.68
CA VAL A 91 -7.92 -1.66 -7.90
C VAL A 91 -8.04 -0.92 -6.57
N CYS A 92 -7.16 0.06 -6.36
CA CYS A 92 -7.34 1.00 -5.26
C CYS A 92 -8.26 2.14 -5.69
N GLN A 93 -9.19 2.52 -4.82
CA GLN A 93 -10.17 3.58 -5.10
C GLN A 93 -9.49 4.90 -5.53
N ASP A 94 -8.36 5.30 -4.91
CA ASP A 94 -7.60 6.51 -5.32
C ASP A 94 -6.98 6.39 -6.72
N THR A 95 -6.61 5.17 -7.13
CA THR A 95 -6.07 4.92 -8.48
C THR A 95 -7.16 5.06 -9.53
N LEU A 96 -8.39 4.65 -9.22
CA LEU A 96 -9.56 4.84 -10.08
C LEU A 96 -9.92 6.33 -10.20
N SER A 97 -9.95 7.06 -9.07
CA SER A 97 -10.27 8.50 -9.04
C SER A 97 -9.29 9.40 -9.79
N ARG A 98 -8.03 8.96 -10.00
CA ARG A 98 -7.04 9.69 -10.81
C ARG A 98 -7.00 9.29 -12.29
N LEU A 99 -7.63 8.18 -12.66
CA LEU A 99 -7.73 7.70 -14.05
C LEU A 99 -9.01 8.19 -14.75
N LEU A 100 -9.99 8.66 -13.98
CA LEU A 100 -11.16 9.36 -14.50
C LEU A 100 -10.83 10.86 -14.58
N PRO A 101 -10.84 11.48 -15.78
CA PRO A 101 -10.84 12.93 -15.89
C PRO A 101 -12.11 13.46 -15.21
N ARG A 102 -11.95 14.50 -14.39
CA ARG A 102 -13.08 15.23 -13.80
C ARG A 102 -13.78 16.06 -14.86
#